data_AF-A0A5K8AJ19-F1
#
_entry.id   AF-A0A5K8AJ19-F1
#
_cell.length_a   1.000
_cell.length_b   1.000
_cell.length_c   1.000
_cell.angle_alpha   90.00
_cell.angle_beta   90.00
_cell.angle_gamma   90.00
#
_symmetry.space_group_name_H-M   'P 1'
#
loop_
_entity.id
_entity.type
_entity.pdbx_description
1 polymer ?
#
loop_
_entity_poly.entity_id
_entity_poly.type
_entity_poly.pdbx_seq_one_letter_code
_entity_poly.pdbx_strand_id
1 'polypeptide(L)'
;MKKSFFLLLGLIVGLIAANAWAEGSATKDECVIKCHEAAAMINSKGLEAAIKAIGDPKGPFVWKDSYVFLMNLDGKMLAHPFHPELTHQEHVLLMTDPTDKALFVHFVNLARTAGHGWVEYMWPRPGKTTPSKKLSYIYRVPKHDLFVGAGVYVGGMIY
;
A
#
# COMPACT_ATOMS: atom_id res chain seq x y z
N MET A 1 41.57 -8.46 59.17
CA MET A 1 41.02 -9.39 58.15
C MET A 1 39.64 -9.81 58.65
N LYS A 2 38.45 -9.54 58.09
CA LYS A 2 37.95 -9.11 56.78
C LYS A 2 36.58 -8.41 57.06
N LYS A 3 36.42 -7.15 56.63
CA LYS A 3 35.49 -6.68 55.58
C LYS A 3 34.07 -6.34 56.07
N SER A 4 33.84 -5.03 56.22
CA SER A 4 32.54 -4.35 56.28
C SER A 4 31.66 -4.69 55.08
N PHE A 5 30.36 -4.87 55.29
CA PHE A 5 29.37 -4.99 54.23
C PHE A 5 28.21 -4.02 54.54
N PHE A 6 28.25 -2.86 53.90
CA PHE A 6 27.15 -1.90 53.81
C PHE A 6 27.19 -1.27 52.42
N LEU A 7 26.00 -0.93 51.90
CA LEU A 7 25.66 -0.44 50.56
C LEU A 7 25.60 -1.54 49.47
N LEU A 8 24.53 -1.63 48.66
CA LEU A 8 23.93 -0.53 47.91
C LEU A 8 22.39 -0.71 47.74
N LEU A 9 21.71 0.41 47.90
CA LEU A 9 20.29 0.68 47.68
C LEU A 9 19.89 0.40 46.22
N GLY A 10 18.73 -0.23 46.03
CA GLY A 10 18.18 -0.57 44.73
C GLY A 10 17.85 0.65 43.87
N LEU A 11 18.29 0.62 42.62
CA LEU A 11 17.82 1.49 41.56
C LEU A 11 17.64 0.65 40.28
N ILE A 12 16.52 -0.07 40.20
CA ILE A 12 16.09 -0.71 38.95
C ILE A 12 15.26 0.35 38.22
N VAL A 13 15.94 1.23 37.47
CA VAL A 13 15.25 2.08 36.49
C VAL A 13 14.95 1.17 35.31
N GLY A 14 13.69 0.74 35.23
CA GLY A 14 13.14 0.06 34.05
C GLY A 14 13.20 1.00 32.85
N LEU A 15 14.22 0.84 32.01
CA LEU A 15 14.25 1.36 30.65
C LEU A 15 13.30 0.49 29.80
N ILE A 16 12.03 0.88 29.77
CA ILE A 16 11.09 0.44 28.73
C ILE A 16 10.58 1.69 28.03
N ALA A 17 11.22 2.03 26.90
CA ALA A 17 10.68 2.80 25.76
C ALA A 17 11.86 3.12 24.84
N ALA A 18 11.84 2.89 23.53
CA ALA A 18 10.78 2.44 22.65
C ALA A 18 11.47 1.78 21.44
N ASN A 19 11.14 0.53 21.12
CA ASN A 19 11.29 0.08 19.75
C ASN A 19 10.23 0.84 18.95
N ALA A 20 10.63 2.00 18.43
CA ALA A 20 9.87 2.77 17.46
C ALA A 20 9.81 1.97 16.16
N TRP A 21 8.94 0.96 16.14
CA TRP A 21 8.20 0.47 14.98
C TRP A 21 9.04 0.40 13.71
N ALA A 22 9.90 -0.62 13.62
CA ALA A 22 9.97 -1.33 12.35
C ALA A 22 8.60 -2.02 12.19
N GLU A 23 7.59 -1.26 11.78
CA GLU A 23 6.33 -1.81 11.33
C GLU A 23 6.69 -2.80 10.22
N GLY A 24 6.61 -4.10 10.51
CA GLY A 24 7.01 -5.15 9.56
C GLY A 24 6.27 -4.99 8.24
N SER A 25 6.76 -5.59 7.15
CA SER A 25 6.10 -5.48 5.84
C SER A 25 4.63 -5.89 5.90
N ALA A 26 3.81 -5.25 5.06
CA ALA A 26 2.40 -5.59 4.93
C ALA A 26 2.20 -7.06 4.52
N THR A 27 1.10 -7.66 4.95
CA THR A 27 0.70 -9.01 4.54
C THR A 27 -0.29 -8.97 3.38
N LYS A 28 -0.45 -10.11 2.70
CA LYS A 28 -1.44 -10.24 1.63
C LYS A 28 -2.87 -10.05 2.15
N ASP A 29 -3.17 -10.60 3.33
CA ASP A 29 -4.49 -10.49 3.95
C ASP A 29 -4.82 -9.04 4.31
N GLU A 30 -3.85 -8.28 4.82
CA GLU A 30 -4.02 -6.84 5.08
C GLU A 30 -4.36 -6.08 3.79
N CYS A 31 -3.70 -6.39 2.67
CA CYS A 31 -3.97 -5.75 1.38
C CYS A 31 -5.40 -6.04 0.89
N VAL A 32 -5.86 -7.29 1.04
CA VAL A 32 -7.24 -7.68 0.70
C VAL A 32 -8.22 -6.90 1.57
N ILE A 33 -8.06 -6.93 2.90
CA ILE A 33 -8.93 -6.23 3.84
C ILE A 33 -9.02 -4.73 3.49
N LYS A 34 -7.87 -4.08 3.26
CA LYS A 34 -7.81 -2.65 2.93
C LYS A 34 -8.48 -2.30 1.59
N CYS A 35 -8.39 -3.18 0.60
CA CYS A 35 -9.15 -3.00 -0.65
C CYS A 35 -10.67 -3.08 -0.41
N HIS A 36 -11.13 -4.03 0.41
CA HIS A 36 -12.54 -4.14 0.75
C HIS A 36 -13.03 -2.94 1.57
N GLU A 37 -12.24 -2.43 2.53
CA GLU A 37 -12.53 -1.20 3.28
C GLU A 37 -12.64 0.02 2.35
N ALA A 38 -11.73 0.16 1.39
CA ALA A 38 -11.75 1.25 0.42
C ALA A 38 -12.99 1.18 -0.48
N ALA A 39 -13.32 -0.01 -1.01
CA ALA A 39 -14.52 -0.21 -1.79
C ALA A 39 -15.81 0.05 -0.98
N ALA A 40 -15.85 -0.36 0.29
CA ALA A 40 -16.96 -0.06 1.18
C ALA A 40 -17.08 1.45 1.46
N MET A 41 -15.96 2.18 1.57
CA MET A 41 -15.95 3.63 1.71
C MET A 41 -16.51 4.32 0.46
N ILE A 42 -16.16 3.85 -0.75
CA ILE A 42 -16.73 4.38 -2.00
C ILE A 42 -18.26 4.20 -2.00
N ASN A 43 -18.75 3.02 -1.63
CA ASN A 43 -20.18 2.72 -1.61
C ASN A 43 -20.96 3.50 -0.55
N SER A 44 -20.36 3.78 0.61
CA SER A 44 -21.05 4.38 1.76
C SER A 44 -20.88 5.89 1.87
N LYS A 45 -19.72 6.42 1.50
CA LYS A 45 -19.36 7.85 1.63
C LYS A 45 -19.19 8.55 0.29
N GLY A 46 -19.24 7.82 -0.82
CA GLY A 46 -19.10 8.35 -2.16
C GLY A 46 -17.65 8.46 -2.65
N LEU A 47 -17.51 8.71 -3.95
CA LEU A 47 -16.23 8.71 -4.66
C LEU A 47 -15.28 9.82 -4.18
N GLU A 48 -15.77 11.05 -4.04
CA GLU A 48 -14.95 12.20 -3.62
C GLU A 48 -14.29 12.01 -2.25
N ALA A 49 -15.06 11.50 -1.28
CA ALA A 49 -14.53 11.19 0.05
C ALA A 49 -13.45 10.11 -0.02
N ALA A 50 -13.66 9.07 -0.83
CA ALA A 50 -12.70 7.99 -1.02
C ALA A 50 -11.43 8.47 -1.72
N ILE A 51 -11.53 9.30 -2.77
CA ILE A 51 -10.37 9.89 -3.46
C ILE A 51 -9.50 10.66 -2.45
N LYS A 52 -10.11 11.51 -1.63
CA LYS A 52 -9.38 12.28 -0.61
C LYS A 52 -8.70 11.36 0.42
N ALA A 53 -9.39 10.33 0.91
CA ALA A 53 -8.85 9.44 1.93
C ALA A 53 -7.75 8.50 1.41
N ILE A 54 -7.89 8.00 0.18
CA ILE A 54 -6.92 7.11 -0.48
C ILE A 54 -5.70 7.92 -0.94
N GLY A 55 -5.91 9.15 -1.40
CA GLY A 55 -4.84 10.04 -1.87
C GLY A 55 -4.02 10.69 -0.76
N ASP A 56 -4.41 10.56 0.52
CA ASP A 56 -3.67 11.12 1.65
C ASP A 56 -2.54 10.17 2.08
N PRO A 57 -1.24 10.56 1.96
CA PRO A 57 -0.12 9.72 2.41
C PRO A 57 -0.08 9.49 3.93
N LYS A 58 -0.87 10.23 4.71
CA LYS A 58 -1.07 10.03 6.15
C LYS A 58 -2.46 9.49 6.48
N GLY A 59 -3.21 9.09 5.45
CA GLY A 59 -4.59 8.62 5.55
C GLY A 59 -4.72 7.16 6.01
N PRO A 60 -5.96 6.69 6.22
CA PRO A 60 -6.24 5.36 6.77
C PRO A 60 -5.93 4.20 5.80
N PHE A 61 -5.60 4.52 4.55
CA PHE A 61 -5.26 3.57 3.49
C PHE A 61 -3.76 3.51 3.20
N VAL A 62 -2.94 4.03 4.11
CA VAL A 62 -1.48 3.84 4.14
C VAL A 62 -1.13 3.15 5.46
N TRP A 63 -0.38 2.05 5.40
CA TRP A 63 0.03 1.30 6.57
C TRP A 63 1.34 0.57 6.28
N LYS A 64 2.27 0.49 7.24
CA LYS A 64 3.56 -0.17 7.05
C LYS A 64 4.25 0.34 5.78
N ASP A 65 4.63 -0.57 4.88
CA ASP A 65 5.19 -0.28 3.57
C ASP A 65 4.17 -0.37 2.41
N SER A 66 2.86 -0.43 2.70
CA SER A 66 1.79 -0.60 1.70
C SER A 66 0.75 0.52 1.73
N TYR A 67 -0.12 0.51 0.71
CA TYR A 67 -1.14 1.51 0.49
C TYR A 67 -2.20 1.02 -0.50
N VAL A 68 -3.39 1.64 -0.45
CA VAL A 68 -4.41 1.53 -1.51
C VAL A 68 -4.18 2.60 -2.58
N PHE A 69 -4.44 2.26 -3.84
CA PHE A 69 -4.66 3.19 -4.95
C PHE A 69 -6.03 2.94 -5.58
N LEU A 70 -6.57 3.95 -6.27
CA LEU A 70 -7.91 3.92 -6.89
C LEU A 70 -7.82 4.34 -8.36
N MET A 71 -8.45 3.55 -9.23
CA MET A 71 -8.51 3.79 -10.68
C MET A 71 -9.92 3.53 -11.21
N ASN A 72 -10.24 4.13 -12.36
CA ASN A 72 -11.40 3.72 -13.15
C ASN A 72 -11.03 2.64 -14.18
N LEU A 73 -12.02 2.04 -14.82
CA LEU A 73 -11.82 1.00 -15.84
C LEU A 73 -11.34 1.51 -17.21
N ASP A 74 -11.22 2.83 -17.39
CA ASP A 74 -10.64 3.46 -18.59
C ASP A 74 -9.14 3.77 -18.40
N GLY A 75 -8.57 3.38 -17.25
CA GLY A 75 -7.16 3.54 -16.96
C GLY A 75 -6.78 4.92 -16.42
N LYS A 76 -7.74 5.72 -15.95
CA LYS A 76 -7.49 6.95 -15.20
C LYS A 76 -7.12 6.61 -13.76
N MET A 77 -5.99 7.12 -13.28
CA MET A 77 -5.67 7.14 -11.85
C MET A 77 -6.50 8.23 -11.16
N LEU A 78 -7.24 7.85 -10.12
CA LEU A 78 -8.08 8.78 -9.36
C LEU A 78 -7.44 9.14 -8.01
N ALA A 79 -6.74 8.20 -7.38
CA ALA A 79 -6.00 8.48 -6.15
C ALA A 79 -4.78 7.57 -6.03
N HIS A 80 -3.62 8.17 -5.71
CA HIS A 80 -2.40 7.46 -5.37
C HIS A 80 -1.62 8.26 -4.31
N PRO A 81 -1.41 7.74 -3.08
CA PRO A 81 -0.90 8.55 -1.97
C PRO A 81 0.57 8.99 -2.13
N PHE A 82 1.37 8.21 -2.85
CA PHE A 82 2.81 8.48 -3.04
C PHE A 82 3.21 8.94 -4.45
N HIS A 83 2.27 8.92 -5.39
CA HIS A 83 2.48 9.29 -6.80
C HIS A 83 1.27 10.07 -7.31
N PRO A 84 0.90 11.19 -6.65
CA PRO A 84 -0.29 11.97 -7.02
C PRO A 84 -0.22 12.54 -8.43
N GLU A 85 0.97 12.71 -9.00
CA GLU A 85 1.19 13.13 -10.39
C GLU A 85 0.51 12.22 -11.42
N LEU A 86 0.30 10.93 -11.10
CA LEU A 86 -0.42 9.99 -11.97
C LEU A 86 -1.89 10.40 -12.16
N THR A 87 -2.47 11.12 -11.20
CA THR A 87 -3.87 11.57 -11.27
C THR A 87 -4.09 12.68 -12.29
N HIS A 88 -3.02 13.36 -12.73
CA HIS A 88 -3.09 14.43 -13.72
C HIS A 88 -3.10 13.90 -15.16
N GLN A 89 -2.69 12.65 -15.39
CA GLN A 89 -2.68 12.01 -16.70
C GLN A 89 -4.10 11.67 -17.15
N GLU A 90 -4.42 11.84 -18.43
CA GLU A 90 -5.72 11.40 -18.98
C GLU A 90 -5.94 9.90 -18.73
N HIS A 91 -4.90 9.09 -18.97
CA HIS A 91 -4.83 7.68 -18.60
C HIS A 91 -3.37 7.24 -18.37
N VAL A 92 -3.18 6.11 -17.70
CA VAL A 92 -1.85 5.52 -17.43
C VAL A 92 -1.62 4.18 -18.14
N LEU A 93 -2.52 3.76 -19.03
CA LEU A 93 -2.49 2.43 -19.67
C LEU A 93 -1.18 2.09 -20.41
N LEU A 94 -0.53 3.07 -21.02
CA LEU A 94 0.70 2.85 -21.80
C LEU A 94 1.98 2.91 -20.94
N MET A 95 1.85 3.19 -19.64
CA MET A 95 3.01 3.19 -18.73
C MET A 95 3.46 1.76 -18.46
N THR A 96 4.75 1.51 -18.65
CA THR A 96 5.40 0.25 -18.33
C THR A 96 6.24 0.35 -17.06
N ASP A 97 6.43 -0.78 -16.41
CA ASP A 97 7.49 -0.92 -15.40
C ASP A 97 8.86 -1.14 -16.07
N PRO A 98 9.98 -1.18 -15.32
CA PRO A 98 11.32 -1.43 -15.89
C PRO A 98 11.51 -2.78 -16.60
N THR A 99 10.53 -3.68 -16.58
CA THR A 99 10.53 -4.95 -17.30
C THR A 99 9.63 -4.92 -18.53
N ASP A 100 9.29 -3.72 -19.01
CA ASP A 100 8.39 -3.43 -20.13
C ASP A 100 6.96 -3.94 -19.93
N LYS A 101 6.55 -4.20 -18.68
CA LYS A 101 5.19 -4.66 -18.38
C LYS A 101 4.22 -3.51 -18.28
N ALA A 102 3.19 -3.49 -19.13
CA ALA A 102 2.07 -2.54 -19.08
C ALA A 102 1.12 -2.84 -17.90
N LEU A 103 1.61 -2.64 -16.66
CA LEU A 103 0.95 -3.09 -15.42
C LEU A 103 -0.50 -2.61 -15.28
N PHE A 104 -0.81 -1.38 -15.71
CA PHE A 104 -2.16 -0.81 -15.60
C PHE A 104 -3.17 -1.46 -16.54
N VAL A 105 -2.74 -1.92 -17.72
CA VAL A 105 -3.58 -2.75 -18.61
C VAL A 105 -3.93 -4.07 -17.94
N HIS A 106 -2.96 -4.71 -17.28
CA HIS A 106 -3.22 -5.94 -16.52
C HIS A 106 -4.22 -5.71 -15.38
N PHE A 107 -4.13 -4.60 -14.65
CA PHE A 107 -5.09 -4.28 -13.58
C PHE A 107 -6.51 -4.09 -14.13
N VAL A 108 -6.67 -3.27 -15.18
CA VAL A 108 -7.97 -3.01 -15.81
C VAL A 108 -8.58 -4.29 -16.34
N ASN A 109 -7.81 -5.13 -17.05
CA ASN A 109 -8.29 -6.39 -17.60
C ASN A 109 -8.72 -7.36 -16.49
N LEU A 110 -7.96 -7.46 -15.41
CA LEU A 110 -8.31 -8.30 -14.27
C LEU A 110 -9.59 -7.81 -13.59
N ALA A 111 -9.72 -6.50 -13.36
CA ALA A 111 -10.92 -5.90 -12.79
C ALA A 111 -12.15 -6.11 -13.69
N ARG A 112 -12.00 -6.02 -15.02
CA ARG A 112 -13.10 -6.24 -15.98
C ARG A 112 -13.55 -7.69 -16.04
N THR A 113 -12.62 -8.64 -16.04
CA THR A 113 -12.92 -10.05 -16.34
C THR A 113 -13.21 -10.89 -15.09
N ALA A 114 -12.31 -10.89 -14.11
CA ALA A 114 -12.46 -11.69 -12.89
C ALA A 114 -13.03 -10.87 -11.72
N GLY A 115 -12.97 -9.54 -11.81
CA GLY A 115 -13.37 -8.64 -10.73
C GLY A 115 -12.33 -8.53 -9.61
N HIS A 116 -11.49 -9.53 -9.40
CA HIS A 116 -10.40 -9.46 -8.43
C HIS A 116 -9.27 -10.46 -8.72
N GLY A 117 -8.11 -10.25 -8.12
CA GLY A 117 -6.97 -11.15 -8.21
C GLY A 117 -5.64 -10.46 -7.94
N TRP A 118 -4.54 -11.16 -8.17
CA TRP A 118 -3.19 -10.64 -7.91
C TRP A 118 -2.43 -10.36 -9.20
N VAL A 119 -1.75 -9.22 -9.25
CA VAL A 119 -0.87 -8.84 -10.36
C VAL A 119 0.51 -8.48 -9.81
N GLU A 120 1.53 -9.13 -10.37
CA GLU A 120 2.94 -8.91 -10.06
C GLU A 120 3.55 -7.90 -11.03
N TYR A 121 4.36 -6.97 -10.54
CA TYR A 121 5.00 -5.92 -11.34
C TYR A 121 6.14 -5.27 -10.53
N MET A 122 6.91 -4.39 -11.17
CA MET A 122 7.95 -3.61 -10.51
C MET A 122 7.42 -2.21 -10.15
N TRP A 123 7.57 -1.80 -8.89
CA TRP A 123 7.12 -0.49 -8.42
C TRP A 123 7.99 0.03 -7.27
N PRO A 124 8.24 1.35 -7.16
CA PRO A 124 9.00 1.89 -6.03
C PRO A 124 8.24 1.75 -4.71
N ARG A 125 8.96 1.39 -3.66
CA ARG A 125 8.45 1.45 -2.28
C ARG A 125 8.15 2.91 -1.89
N PRO A 126 7.23 3.16 -0.94
CA PRO A 126 7.04 4.49 -0.38
C PRO A 126 8.38 5.12 0.04
N GLY A 127 8.64 6.35 -0.43
CA GLY A 127 9.88 7.08 -0.14
C GLY A 127 11.15 6.55 -0.83
N LYS A 128 11.03 5.64 -1.80
CA LYS A 128 12.14 5.13 -2.62
C LYS A 128 11.87 5.40 -4.09
N THR A 129 12.94 5.51 -4.88
CA THR A 129 12.86 5.69 -6.34
C THR A 129 13.17 4.38 -7.08
N THR A 130 14.05 3.54 -6.54
CA THR A 130 14.39 2.25 -7.12
C THR A 130 13.18 1.29 -7.05
N PRO A 131 12.70 0.77 -8.19
CA PRO A 131 11.60 -0.19 -8.21
C PRO A 131 11.95 -1.49 -7.50
N SER A 132 10.98 -2.05 -6.80
CA SER A 132 11.03 -3.36 -6.17
C SER A 132 9.89 -4.22 -6.66
N LYS A 133 10.05 -5.53 -6.56
CA LYS A 133 9.00 -6.47 -6.92
C LYS A 133 7.78 -6.30 -6.00
N LYS A 134 6.62 -6.02 -6.59
CA LYS A 134 5.35 -5.80 -5.90
C LYS A 134 4.28 -6.75 -6.43
N LEU A 135 3.48 -7.28 -5.53
CA LEU A 135 2.32 -8.12 -5.84
C LEU A 135 1.08 -7.43 -5.27
N SER A 136 0.25 -6.84 -6.15
CA SER A 136 -0.96 -6.12 -5.76
C SER A 136 -2.22 -6.94 -5.98
N TYR A 137 -3.06 -6.99 -4.95
CA TYR A 137 -4.45 -7.42 -5.06
C TYR A 137 -5.24 -6.30 -5.73
N ILE A 138 -5.93 -6.62 -6.81
CA ILE A 138 -6.84 -5.75 -7.53
C ILE A 138 -8.26 -6.18 -7.17
N TYR A 139 -9.13 -5.23 -6.89
CA TYR A 139 -10.52 -5.48 -6.51
C TYR A 139 -11.46 -4.46 -7.15
N ARG A 140 -12.35 -4.93 -8.03
CA ARG A 140 -13.42 -4.14 -8.64
C ARG A 140 -14.43 -3.75 -7.57
N VAL A 141 -14.75 -2.46 -7.54
CA VAL A 141 -15.78 -1.93 -6.65
C VAL A 141 -17.15 -2.34 -7.21
N PRO A 142 -17.97 -3.11 -6.47
CA PRO A 142 -19.27 -3.56 -6.98
C PRO A 142 -20.16 -2.40 -7.39
N LYS A 143 -20.85 -2.51 -8.53
CA LYS A 143 -21.75 -1.48 -9.11
C LYS A 143 -21.06 -0.19 -9.59
N HIS A 144 -19.73 -0.15 -9.62
CA HIS A 144 -18.96 0.97 -10.15
C HIS A 144 -17.98 0.50 -11.23
N ASP A 145 -17.66 1.39 -12.16
CA ASP A 145 -16.56 1.20 -13.12
C ASP A 145 -15.23 1.69 -12.52
N LEU A 146 -14.99 1.24 -11.29
CA LEU A 146 -13.85 1.57 -10.46
C LEU A 146 -13.22 0.29 -9.91
N PHE A 147 -11.93 0.35 -9.64
CA PHE A 147 -11.25 -0.66 -8.86
C PHE A 147 -10.22 -0.03 -7.94
N VAL A 148 -9.97 -0.70 -6.83
CA VAL A 148 -8.90 -0.37 -5.90
C VAL A 148 -7.82 -1.45 -5.97
N GLY A 149 -6.60 -1.11 -5.59
CA GLY A 149 -5.55 -2.08 -5.43
C GLY A 149 -4.60 -1.76 -4.29
N ALA A 150 -4.07 -2.81 -3.67
CA ALA A 150 -3.03 -2.71 -2.64
C ALA A 150 -2.13 -3.94 -2.72
N GLY A 151 -0.87 -3.81 -2.30
CA GLY A 151 0.08 -4.89 -2.53
C GLY A 151 1.22 -4.98 -1.54
N VAL A 152 1.82 -6.15 -1.52
CA VAL A 152 3.02 -6.44 -0.73
C VAL A 152 4.25 -6.33 -1.62
N TYR A 153 5.34 -5.84 -1.05
CA TYR A 153 6.63 -5.90 -1.72
C TYR A 153 7.32 -7.21 -1.34
N VAL A 154 7.64 -8.02 -2.33
CA VAL A 154 8.24 -9.34 -2.14
C VAL A 154 9.76 -9.26 -2.31
N GLY A 155 10.49 -10.04 -1.52
CA GLY A 155 11.94 -10.14 -1.64
C GLY A 155 12.32 -10.74 -2.99
N GLY A 156 12.94 -9.93 -3.84
CA GLY A 156 13.51 -10.33 -5.12
C GLY A 156 14.28 -9.15 -5.70
N MET A 157 15.61 -9.27 -5.74
CA MET A 157 16.44 -8.34 -6.50
C MET A 157 16.18 -8.58 -7.99
N ILE A 158 16.08 -7.49 -8.76
CA ILE A 158 16.29 -7.51 -10.21
C ILE A 158 17.77 -7.87 -10.39
N TYR A 159 18.05 -9.02 -11.00
CA TYR A 159 19.40 -9.41 -11.41
C TYR A 159 19.77 -8.72 -12.72
#